data_AF-A0A0S7ZV57-F1
#
_entry.id   AF-A0A0S7ZV57-F1
#
_cell.length_a   1.000
_cell.length_b   1.000
_cell.length_c   1.000
_cell.angle_alpha   90.00
_cell.angle_beta   90.00
_cell.angle_gamma   90.00
#
_symmetry.space_group_name_H-M   'P 1'
#
loop_
_entity.id
_entity.type
_entity.pdbx_description
1 polymer ?
#
loop_
_entity_poly.entity_id
_entity_poly.type
_entity_poly.pdbx_seq_one_letter_code
_entity_poly.pdbx_strand_id
1 'polypeptide(L)'
;MSVRSAIVLLLVAVAAAATWLLFAQRGNPESPVLGPADGYDLPPTDLERVAVGDVAPDFSLTALSGEVLTLSDFRGAKNTVLVFYRGH
;
A
#
# COMPACT_ATOMS: atom_id res chain seq x y z
N MET A 1 49.24 20.26 0.76
CA MET A 1 48.09 19.55 1.37
C MET A 1 48.57 18.90 2.65
N SER A 2 48.03 19.24 3.82
CA SER A 2 48.50 18.68 5.10
C SER A 2 47.93 17.27 5.31
N VAL A 3 48.69 16.35 5.94
CA VAL A 3 48.27 14.95 6.22
C VAL A 3 46.91 14.90 6.93
N ARG A 4 46.64 15.89 7.79
CA ARG A 4 45.35 16.07 8.47
C ARG A 4 44.18 16.28 7.52
N SER A 5 44.38 17.05 6.46
CA SER A 5 43.36 17.31 5.43
C SER A 5 43.05 16.05 4.60
N ALA A 6 44.06 15.21 4.35
CA ALA A 6 43.86 13.95 3.62
C ALA A 6 43.04 12.93 4.43
N ILE A 7 43.28 12.83 5.73
CA ILE A 7 42.53 11.93 6.63
C ILE A 7 41.07 12.33 6.73
N VAL A 8 40.78 13.64 6.87
CA VAL A 8 39.40 14.12 6.95
C VAL A 8 38.62 13.83 5.67
N LEU A 9 39.24 14.04 4.49
CA LEU A 9 38.61 13.74 3.21
C LEU A 9 38.33 12.25 3.04
N LEU A 10 39.24 11.38 3.48
CA LEU A 10 39.03 9.93 3.45
C LEU A 10 37.85 9.51 4.34
N LEU A 11 37.76 10.05 5.56
CA LEU A 11 36.66 9.73 6.48
C LEU A 11 35.30 10.17 5.93
N VAL A 12 35.23 11.34 5.31
CA VAL A 12 34.01 11.84 4.66
C VAL A 12 33.61 10.95 3.47
N ALA A 13 34.57 10.54 2.65
CA ALA A 13 34.32 9.64 1.53
C ALA A 13 33.81 8.27 2.00
N VAL A 14 34.38 7.71 3.06
CA VAL A 14 33.93 6.45 3.65
C VAL A 14 32.52 6.58 4.25
N ALA A 15 32.25 7.66 4.99
CA ALA A 15 30.92 7.91 5.55
C ALA A 15 29.86 8.09 4.44
N ALA A 16 30.19 8.81 3.37
CA ALA A 16 29.32 8.98 2.22
C ALA A 16 29.06 7.64 1.50
N ALA A 17 30.10 6.83 1.29
CA ALA A 17 29.98 5.51 0.69
C ALA A 17 29.15 4.56 1.55
N ALA A 18 29.35 4.55 2.87
CA ALA A 18 28.56 3.76 3.81
C ALA A 18 27.08 4.20 3.82
N THR A 19 26.82 5.51 3.81
CA THR A 19 25.45 6.05 3.76
C THR A 19 24.75 5.67 2.45
N TRP A 20 25.45 5.78 1.33
CA TRP A 20 24.94 5.37 0.02
C TRP A 20 24.66 3.87 -0.02
N LEU A 21 25.57 3.05 0.51
CA LEU A 21 25.42 1.59 0.59
C LEU A 21 24.23 1.16 1.46
N LEU A 22 23.98 1.85 2.58
CA LEU A 22 22.81 1.59 3.43
C LEU A 22 21.50 1.97 2.74
N PHE A 23 21.50 3.02 1.91
CA PHE A 23 20.32 3.42 1.15
C PHE A 23 20.05 2.49 -0.04
N ALA A 24 21.11 2.06 -0.74
CA ALA A 24 21.03 1.12 -1.86
C ALA A 24 20.53 -0.27 -1.45
N GLN A 25 20.71 -0.67 -0.19
CA GLN A 25 20.17 -1.91 0.36
C GLN A 25 18.72 -1.83 0.83
N ARG A 26 18.08 -0.64 0.80
CA ARG A 26 16.62 -0.59 0.98
C ARG A 26 15.99 -1.21 -0.26
N GLY A 27 15.50 -2.43 -0.11
CA GLY A 27 14.75 -3.12 -1.16
C GLY A 27 13.65 -2.20 -1.71
N ASN A 28 13.40 -2.32 -3.01
CA ASN A 28 12.30 -1.61 -3.66
C ASN A 28 11.01 -1.99 -2.91
N PRO A 29 10.20 -1.04 -2.40
CA PRO A 29 8.92 -1.40 -1.80
C PRO A 29 8.15 -2.21 -2.84
N GLU A 30 7.76 -3.43 -2.50
CA GLU A 30 6.95 -4.25 -3.41
C GLU A 30 5.73 -3.43 -3.80
N SER A 31 5.53 -3.28 -5.12
CA SER A 31 4.40 -2.53 -5.64
C SER A 31 3.12 -3.07 -5.00
N PRO A 32 2.24 -2.21 -4.43
CA PRO A 32 1.02 -2.69 -3.83
C PRO A 32 0.23 -3.47 -4.88
N VAL A 33 -0.02 -4.75 -4.60
CA VAL A 33 -0.84 -5.61 -5.45
C VAL A 33 -2.25 -5.05 -5.39
N LEU A 34 -2.70 -4.51 -6.53
CA LEU A 34 -4.05 -3.97 -6.67
C LEU A 34 -4.99 -5.11 -7.05
N GLY A 35 -6.13 -5.18 -6.37
CA GLY A 35 -7.14 -6.20 -6.59
C GLY A 35 -7.51 -6.93 -5.31
N PRO A 36 -8.42 -7.91 -5.41
CA PRO A 36 -8.85 -8.66 -4.24
C PRO A 36 -7.69 -9.48 -3.65
N ALA A 37 -7.62 -9.56 -2.32
CA ALA A 37 -6.59 -10.31 -1.61
C ALA A 37 -6.70 -11.84 -1.84
N ASP A 38 -7.89 -12.30 -2.19
CA ASP A 38 -8.28 -13.66 -2.49
C ASP A 38 -8.76 -13.79 -3.94
N GLY A 39 -8.75 -14.99 -4.51
CA GLY A 39 -9.33 -15.29 -5.83
C GLY A 39 -8.78 -14.47 -7.00
N TYR A 40 -7.52 -13.99 -6.88
CA TYR A 40 -6.81 -13.27 -7.95
C TYR A 40 -6.66 -14.12 -9.22
N ASP A 41 -6.52 -15.44 -9.06
CA ASP A 41 -6.38 -16.39 -10.17
C ASP A 41 -7.72 -16.85 -10.76
N LEU A 42 -8.84 -16.40 -10.19
CA LEU A 42 -10.16 -16.74 -10.70
C LEU A 42 -10.50 -15.90 -11.93
N PRO A 43 -11.24 -16.45 -12.90
CA PRO A 43 -11.67 -15.67 -14.05
C PRO A 43 -12.52 -14.48 -13.58
N PRO A 44 -12.44 -13.31 -14.25
CA PRO A 44 -13.20 -12.11 -13.87
C PRO A 44 -14.73 -12.29 -13.90
N THR A 45 -15.19 -13.38 -14.50
CA THR A 45 -16.60 -13.77 -14.63
C THR A 45 -17.08 -14.66 -13.49
N ASP A 46 -16.22 -15.02 -12.54
CA ASP A 46 -16.61 -15.80 -11.37
C ASP A 46 -17.28 -14.90 -10.32
N LEU A 47 -18.61 -14.85 -10.39
CA LEU A 47 -19.46 -14.01 -9.55
C LEU A 47 -19.78 -14.66 -8.20
N GLU A 48 -19.41 -15.92 -7.96
CA GLU A 48 -19.75 -16.65 -6.73
C GLU A 48 -19.01 -16.09 -5.50
N ARG A 49 -18.03 -15.21 -5.70
CA ARG A 49 -17.30 -14.53 -4.63
C ARG A 49 -18.14 -13.55 -3.80
N VAL A 50 -19.23 -13.04 -4.36
CA VAL A 50 -20.15 -12.11 -3.69
C VAL A 50 -21.58 -12.57 -3.96
N ALA A 51 -22.09 -13.43 -3.09
CA ALA A 51 -23.43 -13.98 -3.18
C ALA A 51 -24.43 -13.28 -2.24
N VAL A 52 -25.71 -13.30 -2.62
CA VAL A 52 -26.79 -12.78 -1.77
C VAL A 52 -26.96 -13.67 -0.54
N GLY A 53 -27.00 -13.05 0.64
CA GLY A 53 -27.13 -13.74 1.92
C GLY A 53 -25.80 -13.93 2.65
N ASP A 54 -24.68 -13.88 1.92
CA ASP A 54 -23.36 -13.89 2.53
C ASP A 54 -23.03 -12.55 3.18
N VAL A 55 -22.11 -12.60 4.14
CA VAL A 55 -21.56 -11.39 4.75
C VAL A 55 -20.77 -10.63 3.69
N ALA A 56 -21.13 -9.36 3.47
CA ALA A 56 -20.41 -8.50 2.54
C ALA A 56 -18.92 -8.39 2.94
N PRO A 57 -17.97 -8.61 1.99
CA PRO A 57 -16.54 -8.49 2.24
C PRO A 57 -16.17 -7.13 2.81
N ASP A 58 -15.27 -7.11 3.77
CA ASP A 58 -14.85 -5.85 4.40
C ASP A 58 -13.81 -5.12 3.54
N PHE A 59 -13.87 -3.79 3.56
CA PHE A 59 -12.91 -2.93 2.86
C PHE A 59 -12.88 -1.55 3.50
N SER A 60 -11.78 -0.83 3.28
CA SER A 60 -11.60 0.56 3.70
C SER A 60 -11.34 1.45 2.51
N LEU A 61 -12.02 2.60 2.44
CA LEU A 61 -11.84 3.60 1.40
C LEU A 61 -11.66 4.98 2.01
N THR A 62 -10.85 5.81 1.35
CA THR A 62 -10.79 7.23 1.65
C THR A 62 -12.04 7.92 1.11
N ALA A 63 -12.82 8.55 1.99
CA ALA A 63 -13.95 9.38 1.65
C ALA A 63 -13.52 10.68 0.97
N LEU A 64 -14.46 11.38 0.34
CA LEU A 64 -14.22 12.71 -0.25
C LEU A 64 -13.74 13.74 0.79
N SER A 65 -14.09 13.56 2.06
CA SER A 65 -13.60 14.39 3.18
C SER A 65 -12.14 14.10 3.56
N GLY A 66 -11.54 13.03 3.04
CA GLY A 66 -10.21 12.54 3.41
C GLY A 66 -10.20 11.56 4.58
N GLU A 67 -11.33 11.35 5.25
CA GLU A 67 -11.48 10.33 6.30
C GLU A 67 -11.44 8.92 5.69
N VAL A 68 -10.86 7.96 6.39
CA VAL A 68 -10.93 6.55 6.00
C VAL A 68 -12.18 5.93 6.62
N LEU A 69 -13.05 5.37 5.78
CA LEU A 69 -14.25 4.65 6.20
C LEU A 69 -14.08 3.15 5.97
N THR A 70 -14.52 2.33 6.90
CA THR A 70 -14.54 0.88 6.78
C THR A 70 -15.98 0.36 6.70
N LEU A 71 -16.26 -0.59 5.81
CA LEU A 71 -17.63 -1.11 5.64
C LEU A 71 -18.18 -1.71 6.94
N SER A 72 -17.34 -2.40 7.70
CA SER A 72 -17.74 -3.02 8.97
C SER A 72 -18.23 -2.05 10.03
N ASP A 73 -17.85 -0.77 9.97
CA ASP A 73 -18.34 0.27 10.90
C ASP A 73 -19.84 0.54 10.76
N PHE A 74 -20.44 0.21 9.62
CA PHE A 74 -21.86 0.41 9.35
C PHE A 74 -22.74 -0.82 9.63
N ARG A 75 -22.12 -1.98 9.90
CA ARG A 75 -22.85 -3.23 10.14
C ARG A 75 -23.72 -3.11 11.39
N GLY A 76 -24.98 -3.52 11.29
CA GLY A 76 -25.94 -3.49 12.40
C GLY A 76 -26.44 -2.10 12.81
N ALA A 77 -25.82 -1.02 12.32
CA ALA A 77 -26.24 0.35 12.61
C ALA A 77 -27.33 0.83 11.63
N LYS A 78 -27.22 0.49 10.33
CA LYS A 78 -28.16 0.88 9.28
C LYS A 78 -28.01 0.02 8.03
N ASN A 79 -29.05 0.03 7.18
CA ASN A 79 -28.97 -0.51 5.84
C ASN A 79 -27.97 0.31 5.00
N THR A 80 -27.07 -0.39 4.31
CA THR A 80 -25.97 0.22 3.56
C THR A 80 -26.06 -0.21 2.10
N VAL A 81 -25.88 0.73 1.17
CA VAL A 81 -25.90 0.50 -0.27
C VAL A 81 -24.53 0.89 -0.83
N LEU A 82 -23.91 -0.03 -1.58
CA LEU A 82 -22.66 0.20 -2.28
C LEU A 82 -22.93 0.40 -3.77
N VAL A 83 -22.43 1.49 -4.34
CA VAL A 83 -22.59 1.81 -5.76
C VAL A 83 -21.22 1.98 -6.39
N PHE A 84 -20.93 1.20 -7.43
CA PHE A 84 -19.72 1.33 -8.24
C PHE A 84 -20.02 2.22 -9.45
N TYR A 85 -19.42 3.40 -9.50
CA TYR A 85 -19.42 4.24 -10.69
C TYR A 85 -18.15 3.97 -11.49
N ARG A 86 -18.28 3.67 -12.79
CA ARG A 86 -17.14 3.81 -13.70
C ARG A 86 -16.87 5.29 -13.90
N GLY A 87 -15.62 5.71 -13.76
CA GLY A 87 -15.20 7.04 -14.22
C GLY A 87 -15.46 7.17 -15.72
N HIS A 88 -15.81 8.37 -16.18
CA HIS A 88 -15.89 8.70 -17.60
C HIS A 88 -14.52 8.90 -18.21
#